data_AF-A0A358MA74-F1
#
_entry.id   AF-A0A358MA74-F1
#
_cell.length_a   1.000
_cell.length_b   1.000
_cell.length_c   1.000
_cell.angle_alpha   90.00
_cell.angle_beta   90.00
_cell.angle_gamma   90.00
#
_symmetry.space_group_name_H-M   'P 1'
#
loop_
_entity.id
_entity.type
_entity.pdbx_description
1 polymer ?
#
loop_
_entity_poly.entity_id
_entity_poly.type
_entity_poly.pdbx_seq_one_letter_code
_entity_poly.pdbx_strand_id
1 'polypeptide(L)' 'MEPVRLEIAPEVNLDYVRSDKFKTGTLSVQLITPINEKTASFGALLPSVLRRGTM' A
#
# COMPACT_ATOMS: atom_id res chain seq x y z
N MET A 1 -4.54 1.67 21.92
CA MET A 1 -5.18 1.73 20.59
C MET A 1 -5.07 0.32 20.05
N GLU A 2 -6.20 -0.31 19.81
CA GLU A 2 -6.22 -1.68 19.29
C GLU A 2 -6.07 -1.63 17.76
N PRO A 3 -5.17 -2.44 17.17
CA PRO A 3 -5.08 -2.56 15.72
C PRO A 3 -6.32 -3.26 15.19
N VAL A 4 -6.95 -2.65 14.19
CA VAL A 4 -8.10 -3.23 13.48
C VAL A 4 -7.63 -3.69 12.11
N ARG A 5 -7.93 -4.94 11.78
CA ARG A 5 -7.68 -5.54 10.47
C ARG A 5 -9.02 -5.86 9.83
N LEU A 6 -9.23 -5.39 8.61
CA LEU A 6 -10.45 -5.65 7.87
C LEU A 6 -10.21 -5.75 6.37
N GLU A 7 -10.92 -6.67 5.73
CA GLU A 7 -10.90 -6.84 4.28
C GLU A 7 -11.93 -5.89 3.66
N ILE A 8 -11.47 -4.98 2.79
CA ILE A 8 -12.33 -3.95 2.18
C ILE A 8 -12.76 -4.31 0.75
N ALA A 9 -12.03 -5.20 0.11
CA ALA A 9 -12.30 -5.74 -1.23
C ALA A 9 -11.60 -7.10 -1.34
N PRO A 10 -11.93 -7.94 -2.35
CA PRO A 10 -11.26 -9.21 -2.56
C PRO A 10 -9.74 -9.04 -2.60
N GLU A 11 -9.04 -9.71 -1.69
CA GLU A 11 -7.57 -9.67 -1.54
C GLU A 11 -6.99 -8.30 -1.09
N VAL A 12 -7.85 -7.36 -0.68
CA VAL A 12 -7.45 -6.03 -0.20
C VAL A 12 -7.69 -5.93 1.30
N ASN A 13 -6.59 -6.04 2.06
CA ASN A 13 -6.58 -5.92 3.51
C ASN A 13 -6.21 -4.50 3.94
N LEU A 14 -7.01 -3.92 4.83
CA LEU A 14 -6.75 -2.65 5.49
C LEU A 14 -6.46 -2.87 6.97
N ASP A 15 -5.23 -2.56 7.35
CA ASP A 15 -4.76 -2.53 8.73
C ASP A 15 -4.67 -1.07 9.19
N TYR A 16 -5.42 -0.70 10.23
CA TYR A 16 -5.32 0.64 10.80
C TYR A 16 -5.34 0.65 12.32
N VAL A 17 -4.67 1.66 12.89
CA VAL A 17 -4.67 1.95 14.31
C VAL A 17 -5.25 3.34 14.48
N ARG A 18 -6.45 3.43 15.08
CA ARG A 18 -7.07 4.73 15.34
C ARG A 18 -6.38 5.41 16.51
N SER A 19 -5.85 6.61 16.27
CA SER A 19 -5.23 7.46 17.28
C SER A 19 -5.91 8.82 17.35
N ASP A 20 -6.27 9.24 18.56
CA ASP A 20 -6.71 10.60 18.89
C ASP A 20 -5.56 11.50 19.36
N LYS A 21 -4.36 10.93 19.57
CA LYS A 21 -3.18 11.63 20.07
C LYS A 21 -2.48 12.47 19.00
N PHE A 22 -2.59 12.09 17.73
CA PHE A 22 -1.90 12.74 16.63
C PHE A 22 -2.89 13.42 15.68
N LYS A 23 -2.55 14.63 15.22
CA LYS A 23 -3.30 15.33 14.16
C LYS A 23 -2.95 14.81 12.76
N THR A 24 -1.87 14.04 12.64
CA THR A 24 -1.37 13.46 11.41
C THR A 24 -1.70 11.97 11.33
N GLY A 25 -2.11 11.53 10.14
CA GLY A 25 -2.27 10.12 9.81
C GLY A 25 -1.19 9.67 8.83
N THR A 26 -0.68 8.45 9.01
CA THR A 26 0.22 7.81 8.06
C THR A 26 -0.55 6.70 7.36
N LEU A 27 -0.53 6.70 6.02
CA LEU A 27 -1.06 5.64 5.19
C LEU A 27 0.07 5.02 4.39
N SER A 28 0.20 3.69 4.45
CA SER A 28 1.10 2.92 3.61
C SER A 28 0.29 1.94 2.77
N VAL A 29 0.78 1.66 1.57
CA VAL A 29 0.20 0.66 0.67
C VAL A 29 1.30 -0.33 0.32
N GLN A 30 1.02 -1.62 0.45
CA GLN A 30 1.92 -2.69 0.05
C GLN A 30 1.29 -3.45 -1.10
N LEU A 31 1.96 -3.45 -2.25
CA LEU A 31 1.55 -4.20 -3.43
C LEU A 31 2.46 -5.42 -3.53
N ILE A 32 1.88 -6.61 -3.34
CA ILE A 32 2.64 -7.88 -3.37
C ILE A 32 2.34 -8.56 -4.70
N THR A 33 3.37 -8.78 -5.50
CA THR A 33 3.33 -9.55 -6.75
C THR A 33 4.50 -10.52 -6.77
N PRO A 34 4.34 -11.75 -7.30
CA PRO A 34 5.46 -12.65 -7.50
C PRO A 34 6.49 -12.04 -8.44
N ILE A 35 7.78 -12.26 -8.14
CA ILE A 35 8.89 -11.82 -8.99
C ILE A 35 8.98 -12.76 -10.19
N ASN A 36 9.04 -12.19 -11.39
CA ASN A 36 9.30 -12.90 -12.64
C ASN A 36 10.46 -12.22 -13.37
N GLU A 37 11.39 -13.01 -13.90
CA GLU A 37 12.61 -12.53 -14.59
C GLU A 37 12.29 -11.49 -15.68
N LYS A 38 11.19 -11.67 -16.41
CA LYS A 38 10.78 -10.75 -17.49
C LYS A 38 10.20 -9.43 -16.98
N THR A 39 9.63 -9.41 -15.77
CA THR A 39 8.92 -8.24 -15.21
C THR A 39 9.63 -7.59 -14.02
N ALA A 40 10.70 -8.19 -13.50
CA ALA A 40 11.44 -7.71 -12.34
C ALA A 40 11.94 -6.28 -12.52
N SER A 41 12.53 -5.97 -13.68
CA SER A 41 13.01 -4.61 -14.01
C SER A 41 11.87 -3.59 -14.09
N PHE A 42 10.69 -3.99 -14.58
CA PHE A 42 9.51 -3.12 -14.62
C PHE A 42 8.95 -2.86 -13.23
N GLY A 43 8.96 -3.87 -12.35
CA GLY A 43 8.54 -3.74 -10.96
C GLY A 43 9.35 -2.68 -10.19
N ALA A 44 10.65 -2.57 -10.47
CA ALA A 44 11.52 -1.56 -9.87
C ALA A 44 11.13 -0.12 -10.27
N LEU A 45 10.50 0.07 -11.43
CA LEU A 45 10.07 1.39 -11.91
C LEU A 45 8.70 1.81 -11.35
N LEU A 46 7.92 0.89 -10.79
CA LEU A 46 6.56 1.16 -10.30
C LEU A 46 6.50 2.35 -9.32
N PRO A 47 7.37 2.48 -8.30
CA PRO A 47 7.29 3.62 -7.39
C PRO A 47 7.50 4.95 -8.12
N SER A 48 8.38 5.00 -9.12
CA SER A 48 8.65 6.22 -9.88
C SER A 48 7.52 6.57 -10.84
N VAL A 49 6.88 5.57 -11.46
CA VAL A 49 5.72 5.77 -12.33
C VAL A 49 4.50 6.20 -11.53
N LEU A 50 4.21 5.54 -10.40
CA LEU A 50 3.07 5.89 -9.54
C LEU A 50 3.19 7.31 -8.97
N ARG A 51 4.41 7.76 -8.64
CA ARG A 51 4.67 9.13 -8.18
C ARG A 51 4.47 10.20 -9.27
N ARG A 52 4.45 9.83 -10.55
CA ARG A 52 4.22 10.78 -11.66
C ARG A 52 2.79 11.34 -11.66
N GLY A 53 1.86 10.67 -10.98
CA GLY A 53 0.45 11.05 -10.92
C GLY A 53 -0.35 10.47 -12.09
N THR A 54 -1.67 10.52 -11.95
CA THR A 54 -2.65 10.18 -12.98
C THR A 54 -3.21 11.47 -13.58
N MET A 55 -3.52 11.47 -14.88
CA MET A 55 -4.27 12.56 -15.52
C MET A 55 -5.71 12.61 -15.03
#